data_AF-A0A8J8AHH3-F1
#
_entry.id   AF-A0A8J8AHH3-F1
#
_cell.length_a   1.000
_cell.length_b   1.000
_cell.length_c   1.000
_cell.angle_alpha   90.00
_cell.angle_beta   90.00
_cell.angle_gamma   90.00
#
_symmetry.space_group_name_H-M   'P 1'
#
loop_
_entity.id
_entity.type
_entity.pdbx_description
1 polymer ?
#
loop_
_entity_poly.entity_id
_entity_poly.type
_entity_poly.pdbx_seq_one_letter_code
_entity_poly.pdbx_strand_id
1 'polypeptide(L)'
;SAPIVLRLKRFFGEDFLHVALSYAVISEVMSLFIVYIMVRIHENPGNYTPIVTSILKDAVFIGGIMYINYIIGIQQKVYIIRFLRRLRSDEAVFGLFMVFSTSLAFISEEIGMHFSIGGFLAGLLMHSDLVGTKQYDRLTTIVSG
;
A
#
# COMPACT_ATOMS: atom_id res chain seq x y z
N SER A 1 -13.62 -12.57 -10.83
CA SER A 1 -13.27 -12.86 -9.42
C SER A 1 -14.40 -12.65 -8.40
N ALA A 2 -15.45 -11.86 -8.69
CA ALA A 2 -16.57 -11.59 -7.79
C ALA A 2 -17.34 -12.81 -7.19
N PRO A 3 -17.58 -13.93 -7.91
CA PRO A 3 -18.40 -15.02 -7.35
C PRO A 3 -17.68 -15.87 -6.29
N ILE A 4 -16.34 -15.90 -6.28
CA ILE A 4 -15.55 -16.66 -5.30
C ILE A 4 -15.49 -15.90 -3.97
N VAL A 5 -15.28 -14.58 -4.02
CA VAL A 5 -15.24 -13.71 -2.83
C VAL A 5 -16.58 -13.71 -2.11
N LEU A 6 -17.71 -13.68 -2.85
CA LEU A 6 -19.05 -13.78 -2.27
C LEU A 6 -19.30 -15.12 -1.56
N ARG A 7 -18.76 -16.22 -2.08
CA ARG A 7 -18.86 -17.55 -1.44
C ARG A 7 -17.99 -17.65 -0.19
N LEU A 8 -16.75 -17.15 -0.24
CA LEU A 8 -15.85 -17.14 0.92
C LEU A 8 -16.39 -16.26 2.05
N LYS A 9 -16.86 -15.05 1.71
CA LYS A 9 -17.46 -14.09 2.66
C LYS A 9 -18.64 -14.70 3.42
N ARG A 10 -19.49 -15.46 2.72
CA ARG A 10 -20.66 -16.13 3.31
C ARG A 10 -20.29 -17.33 4.18
N PHE A 11 -19.10 -17.92 3.99
CA PHE A 11 -18.66 -19.13 4.68
C PHE A 11 -17.76 -18.84 5.90
N PHE A 12 -16.90 -17.82 5.82
CA PHE A 12 -15.91 -17.50 6.86
C PHE A 12 -16.21 -16.22 7.66
N GLY A 13 -17.13 -15.37 7.20
CA GLY A 13 -17.38 -14.04 7.78
C GLY A 13 -16.45 -12.95 7.24
N GLU A 14 -16.89 -11.69 7.31
CA GLU A 14 -16.13 -10.53 6.79
C GLU A 14 -14.81 -10.30 7.52
N ASP A 15 -14.82 -10.41 8.84
CA ASP A 15 -13.66 -10.10 9.68
C ASP A 15 -12.51 -11.09 9.44
N PHE A 16 -12.84 -12.39 9.33
CA PHE A 16 -11.85 -13.43 9.05
C PHE A 16 -11.20 -13.22 7.68
N LEU A 17 -12.00 -12.86 6.67
CA LEU A 17 -11.49 -12.63 5.32
C LEU A 17 -10.57 -11.42 5.24
N HIS A 18 -10.90 -10.32 5.94
CA HIS A 18 -10.05 -9.13 6.01
C HIS A 18 -8.71 -9.46 6.67
N VAL A 19 -8.72 -10.13 7.83
CA VAL A 19 -7.49 -10.53 8.53
C VAL A 19 -6.64 -11.47 7.68
N ALA A 20 -7.25 -12.47 7.04
CA ALA A 20 -6.54 -13.42 6.19
C ALA A 20 -5.89 -12.75 4.97
N LEU A 21 -6.60 -11.81 4.32
CA LEU A 21 -6.06 -11.06 3.17
C LEU A 21 -4.94 -10.11 3.60
N SER A 22 -5.12 -9.35 4.69
CA SER A 22 -4.06 -8.49 5.23
C SER A 22 -2.82 -9.31 5.60
N TYR A 23 -3.02 -10.46 6.26
CA TYR A 23 -1.92 -11.36 6.62
C TYR A 23 -1.19 -11.89 5.39
N ALA A 24 -1.92 -12.34 4.36
CA ALA A 24 -1.31 -12.83 3.12
C ALA A 24 -0.42 -11.77 2.46
N VAL A 25 -0.92 -10.54 2.32
CA VAL A 25 -0.16 -9.42 1.73
C VAL A 25 1.07 -9.07 2.57
N ILE A 26 0.90 -8.94 3.89
CA ILE A 26 2.03 -8.62 4.79
C ILE A 26 3.08 -9.73 4.74
N SER A 27 2.66 -11.00 4.75
CA SER A 27 3.57 -12.15 4.73
C SER A 27 4.41 -12.21 3.45
N GLU A 28 3.83 -11.86 2.30
CA GLU A 28 4.53 -11.80 1.02
C GLU A 28 5.64 -10.73 1.04
N VAL A 29 5.32 -9.53 1.54
CA VAL A 29 6.28 -8.43 1.66
C VAL A 29 7.41 -8.81 2.63
N MET A 30 7.08 -9.42 3.76
CA MET A 30 8.08 -9.86 4.75
C MET A 30 8.97 -10.98 4.20
N SER A 31 8.42 -11.91 3.42
CA SER A 31 9.20 -12.98 2.78
C SER A 31 10.27 -12.41 1.84
N LEU A 32 9.87 -11.48 0.95
CA LEU A 32 10.80 -10.83 0.02
C LEU A 32 11.86 -10.00 0.76
N PHE A 33 11.46 -9.32 1.84
CA PHE A 33 12.39 -8.57 2.69
C PHE A 33 13.44 -9.49 3.34
N ILE A 34 13.03 -10.66 3.85
CA ILE A 34 13.96 -11.64 4.44
C ILE A 34 14.95 -12.15 3.39
N VAL A 35 14.45 -12.50 2.19
CA VAL A 35 15.30 -12.94 1.06
C VAL A 35 16.34 -11.87 0.73
N TYR A 36 15.91 -10.62 0.64
CA TYR A 36 16.78 -9.49 0.36
C TYR A 36 17.90 -9.32 1.41
N ILE A 37 17.56 -9.42 2.70
CA ILE A 37 18.56 -9.39 3.78
C ILE A 37 19.51 -10.57 3.66
N MET A 38 19.01 -11.78 3.38
CA MET A 38 19.86 -12.97 3.22
C MET A 38 20.86 -12.81 2.07
N VAL A 39 20.44 -12.25 0.94
CA VAL A 39 21.33 -11.96 -0.19
C VAL A 39 22.43 -10.99 0.24
N ARG A 40 22.09 -9.90 0.94
CA ARG A 40 23.10 -8.94 1.43
C ARG A 40 24.09 -9.54 2.43
N ILE A 41 23.64 -10.41 3.33
CA ILE A 41 24.50 -11.14 4.27
C ILE A 41 25.47 -12.04 3.49
N HIS A 42 24.96 -12.73 2.46
CA HIS A 42 25.76 -13.62 1.64
C HIS A 42 26.81 -12.86 0.81
N GLU A 43 26.47 -11.71 0.26
CA GLU A 43 27.39 -10.87 -0.52
C GLU A 43 28.51 -10.23 0.31
N ASN A 44 28.25 -9.93 1.59
CA ASN A 44 29.20 -9.25 2.49
C ASN A 44 29.42 -10.04 3.79
N PRO A 45 30.05 -11.22 3.72
CA PRO A 45 30.28 -12.05 4.90
C PRO A 45 31.18 -11.32 5.92
N GLY A 46 30.69 -11.17 7.15
CA GLY A 46 31.44 -10.57 8.26
C GLY A 46 31.32 -9.04 8.39
N ASN A 47 30.72 -8.35 7.42
CA ASN A 47 30.45 -6.91 7.52
C ASN A 47 28.93 -6.64 7.54
N TYR A 48 28.40 -6.38 8.73
CA TYR A 48 26.97 -6.12 8.94
C TYR A 48 26.58 -4.63 8.81
N THR A 49 27.56 -3.74 8.61
CA THR A 49 27.29 -2.30 8.42
C THR A 49 26.36 -2.00 7.23
N PRO A 50 26.41 -2.72 6.09
CA PRO A 50 25.48 -2.50 4.97
C PRO A 50 24.04 -2.86 5.34
N ILE A 51 23.83 -3.81 6.24
CA ILE A 51 22.49 -4.25 6.66
C ILE A 51 21.86 -3.20 7.57
N VAL A 52 22.63 -2.71 8.56
CA VAL A 52 22.16 -1.65 9.45
C VAL A 52 21.82 -0.40 8.66
N THR A 53 22.66 -0.02 7.70
CA THR A 53 22.39 1.15 6.84
C THR A 53 21.20 0.95 5.91
N SER A 54 20.97 -0.27 5.39
CA SER A 54 19.75 -0.59 4.64
C SER A 54 18.48 -0.46 5.48
N ILE A 55 18.45 -1.04 6.69
CA ILE A 55 17.29 -0.92 7.59
C ILE A 55 17.02 0.55 7.93
N LEU A 56 18.07 1.34 8.14
CA LEU A 56 17.94 2.76 8.44
C LEU A 56 17.39 3.55 7.24
N LYS A 57 17.83 3.21 6.03
CA LYS A 57 17.26 3.78 4.78
C LYS A 57 15.78 3.41 4.63
N ASP A 58 15.41 2.15 4.87
CA ASP A 58 14.02 1.70 4.83
C ASP A 58 13.15 2.49 5.82
N ALA A 59 13.61 2.65 7.06
CA ALA A 59 12.91 3.41 8.09
C ALA A 59 12.76 4.89 7.71
N VAL A 60 13.81 5.51 7.16
CA VAL A 60 13.77 6.91 6.69
C VAL A 60 12.83 7.07 5.50
N PHE A 61 12.80 6.11 4.57
CA PHE A 61 11.90 6.17 3.42
C PHE A 61 10.44 6.02 3.82
N ILE A 62 10.12 4.99 4.60
CA ILE A 62 8.77 4.76 5.11
C ILE A 62 8.33 5.96 5.95
N GLY A 63 9.19 6.42 6.87
CA GLY A 63 8.94 7.60 7.70
C GLY A 63 8.76 8.87 6.88
N GLY A 64 9.60 9.08 5.87
CA GLY A 64 9.54 10.24 4.98
C GLY A 64 8.26 10.28 4.16
N ILE A 65 7.83 9.15 3.60
CA ILE A 65 6.57 9.09 2.84
C ILE A 65 5.36 9.25 3.75
N MET A 66 5.37 8.63 4.94
CA MET A 66 4.31 8.83 5.94
C MET A 66 4.25 10.29 6.42
N TYR A 67 5.41 10.92 6.62
CA TYR A 67 5.51 12.34 6.99
C TYR A 67 5.00 13.25 5.87
N ILE A 68 5.35 12.97 4.61
CA ILE A 68 4.79 13.66 3.45
C ILE A 68 3.27 13.46 3.41
N ASN A 69 2.76 12.25 3.63
CA ASN A 69 1.32 11.99 3.68
C ASN A 69 0.63 12.77 4.80
N TYR A 70 1.29 12.92 5.95
CA TYR A 70 0.81 13.71 7.09
C TYR A 70 0.79 15.22 6.78
N ILE A 71 1.84 15.75 6.13
CA ILE A 71 1.90 17.15 5.69
C ILE A 71 0.88 17.44 4.60
N ILE A 72 0.63 16.48 3.71
CA ILE A 72 -0.42 16.56 2.68
C ILE A 72 -1.76 16.56 3.41
N GLY A 73 -2.14 17.76 3.85
CA GLY A 73 -3.34 17.99 4.61
C GLY A 73 -4.60 17.69 3.81
N ILE A 74 -5.74 17.79 4.49
CA ILE A 74 -7.06 17.40 3.97
C ILE A 74 -7.39 18.08 2.63
N GLN A 75 -6.93 19.31 2.38
CA GLN A 75 -7.24 20.05 1.15
C GLN A 75 -6.67 19.41 -0.13
N GLN A 76 -5.44 18.88 -0.08
CA GLN A 76 -4.83 18.23 -1.24
C GLN A 76 -5.47 16.86 -1.50
N LYS A 77 -5.86 16.14 -0.45
CA LYS A 77 -6.64 14.89 -0.56
C LYS A 77 -7.97 15.13 -1.28
N VAL A 78 -8.68 16.22 -0.97
CA VAL A 78 -9.93 16.61 -1.66
C VAL A 78 -9.70 16.95 -3.13
N TYR A 79 -8.58 17.59 -3.47
CA TYR A 79 -8.25 17.92 -4.85
C TYR A 79 -7.96 16.66 -5.68
N ILE A 80 -7.22 15.71 -5.09
CA ILE A 80 -6.94 14.39 -5.67
C ILE A 80 -8.26 13.63 -5.92
N ILE A 81 -9.17 13.60 -4.94
CA ILE A 81 -10.48 12.95 -5.10
C ILE A 81 -11.32 13.62 -6.20
N ARG A 82 -11.33 14.96 -6.28
CA ARG A 82 -12.04 15.68 -7.36
C ARG A 82 -11.43 15.40 -8.73
N PHE A 83 -10.11 15.29 -8.82
CA PHE A 83 -9.41 14.92 -10.04
C PHE A 83 -9.71 13.48 -10.46
N LEU A 84 -9.65 12.53 -9.52
CA LEU A 84 -10.03 11.13 -9.72
C LEU A 84 -11.49 11.00 -10.17
N ARG A 85 -12.41 11.78 -9.60
CA ARG A 85 -13.83 11.81 -10.02
C ARG A 85 -14.05 12.39 -11.42
N ARG A 86 -13.08 13.14 -11.95
CA ARG A 86 -13.10 13.63 -13.35
C ARG A 86 -12.75 12.52 -14.34
N LEU A 87 -12.01 11.50 -13.90
CA LEU A 87 -11.79 10.29 -14.66
C LEU A 87 -13.09 9.47 -14.62
N ARG A 88 -13.73 9.34 -15.78
CA ARG A 88 -15.10 8.83 -15.91
C ARG A 88 -15.21 7.30 -15.92
N SER A 89 -14.08 6.60 -16.00
CA SER A 89 -14.00 5.14 -16.16
C SER A 89 -13.11 4.54 -15.08
N ASP A 90 -13.55 3.42 -14.53
CA ASP A 90 -12.87 2.69 -13.45
C ASP A 90 -11.50 2.16 -13.92
N GLU A 91 -11.37 1.85 -15.21
CA GLU A 91 -10.12 1.45 -15.86
C GLU A 91 -9.07 2.57 -15.85
N ALA A 92 -9.48 3.83 -16.02
CA ALA A 92 -8.56 4.96 -16.01
C ALA A 92 -8.04 5.26 -14.60
N VAL A 93 -8.88 5.07 -13.57
CA VAL A 93 -8.50 5.17 -12.16
C VAL A 93 -7.54 4.04 -11.79
N PHE A 94 -7.82 2.81 -12.22
CA PHE A 94 -6.92 1.67 -12.05
C PHE A 94 -5.56 1.91 -12.73
N GLY A 95 -5.55 2.39 -13.97
CA GLY A 95 -4.30 2.71 -14.69
C GLY A 95 -3.45 3.76 -13.96
N LEU A 96 -4.09 4.81 -13.42
CA LEU A 96 -3.40 5.82 -12.61
C LEU A 96 -2.78 5.22 -11.34
N PHE A 97 -3.50 4.31 -10.67
CA PHE A 97 -2.99 3.60 -9.51
C PHE A 97 -1.81 2.68 -9.84
N MET A 98 -1.87 1.98 -10.98
CA MET A 98 -0.77 1.14 -11.45
C MET A 98 0.48 1.96 -11.74
N VAL A 99 0.34 3.11 -12.42
CA VAL A 99 1.46 4.03 -12.67
C VAL A 99 2.02 4.55 -11.36
N PHE A 100 1.18 5.03 -10.45
CA PHE A 100 1.64 5.53 -9.15
C PHE A 100 2.38 4.47 -8.34
N SER A 101 1.82 3.26 -8.23
CA SER A 101 2.44 2.15 -7.50
C SER A 101 3.78 1.77 -8.10
N THR A 102 3.85 1.67 -9.43
CA THR A 102 5.08 1.35 -10.15
C THR A 102 6.13 2.45 -10.00
N SER A 103 5.74 3.72 -10.07
CA SER A 103 6.65 4.84 -9.84
C SER A 103 7.23 4.83 -8.43
N LEU A 104 6.41 4.57 -7.40
CA LEU A 104 6.90 4.51 -6.03
C LEU A 104 7.82 3.29 -5.80
N ALA A 105 7.52 2.17 -6.46
CA ALA A 105 8.36 0.99 -6.46
C ALA A 105 9.72 1.25 -7.12
N PHE A 106 9.78 1.96 -8.25
CA PHE A 106 11.04 2.39 -8.86
C PHE A 106 11.85 3.34 -7.98
N ILE A 107 11.20 4.33 -7.35
CA ILE A 107 11.88 5.24 -6.41
C ILE A 107 12.47 4.44 -5.24
N SER A 108 11.75 3.44 -4.75
CA SER A 108 12.21 2.55 -3.69
C SER A 108 13.48 1.79 -4.11
N GLU A 109 13.51 1.26 -5.33
CA GLU A 109 14.65 0.53 -5.87
C GLU A 109 15.88 1.43 -6.07
N GLU A 110 15.71 2.64 -6.61
CA GLU A 110 16.80 3.62 -6.80
C GLU A 110 17.46 4.07 -5.49
N ILE A 111 16.71 4.14 -4.40
CA ILE A 111 17.25 4.46 -3.05
C ILE A 111 18.03 3.25 -2.47
N GLY A 112 17.99 2.11 -3.16
CA GLY A 112 18.66 0.87 -2.81
C GLY A 112 17.84 -0.05 -1.92
N MET A 113 16.51 0.12 -1.89
CA MET A 113 15.57 -0.72 -1.14
C MET A 113 14.88 -1.73 -2.06
N HIS A 114 14.16 -2.70 -1.51
CA HIS A 114 13.46 -3.68 -2.34
C HIS A 114 12.25 -3.05 -3.06
N PHE A 115 12.10 -3.31 -4.37
CA PHE A 115 11.02 -2.76 -5.22
C PHE A 115 9.62 -2.93 -4.60
N SER A 116 9.34 -4.12 -4.04
CA SER A 116 8.05 -4.43 -3.41
C SER A 116 7.68 -3.53 -2.22
N ILE A 117 8.66 -2.92 -1.54
CA ILE A 117 8.40 -2.00 -0.42
C ILE A 117 7.69 -0.75 -0.93
N GLY A 118 8.18 -0.14 -2.02
CA GLY A 118 7.54 1.02 -2.63
C GLY A 118 6.14 0.71 -3.16
N GLY A 119 5.95 -0.43 -3.82
CA GLY A 119 4.63 -0.85 -4.31
C GLY A 119 3.63 -1.14 -3.18
N PHE A 120 4.06 -1.80 -2.11
CA PHE A 120 3.25 -2.02 -0.91
C PHE A 120 2.85 -0.70 -0.25
N LEU A 121 3.80 0.23 -0.13
CA LEU A 121 3.57 1.52 0.50
C LEU A 121 2.62 2.40 -0.34
N ALA A 122 2.70 2.31 -1.67
CA ALA A 122 1.70 2.93 -2.55
C ALA A 122 0.30 2.39 -2.29
N GLY A 123 0.17 1.07 -2.11
CA GLY A 123 -1.07 0.42 -1.69
C GLY A 123 -1.58 0.94 -0.35
N LEU A 124 -0.72 1.06 0.67
CA LEU A 124 -1.10 1.62 1.99
C LEU A 124 -1.57 3.07 1.91
N LEU A 125 -0.90 3.90 1.12
CA LEU A 125 -1.29 5.30 0.91
C LEU A 125 -2.66 5.43 0.24
N MET A 126 -3.01 4.48 -0.61
CA MET A 126 -4.30 4.41 -1.29
C MET A 126 -5.39 3.78 -0.43
N HIS A 127 -5.03 2.84 0.44
CA HIS A 127 -5.96 2.09 1.29
C HIS A 127 -6.38 2.87 2.54
N SER A 128 -5.53 3.74 3.09
CA SER A 128 -5.73 4.23 4.47
C SER A 128 -6.76 5.34 4.67
N ASP A 129 -6.90 6.36 3.82
CA ASP A 129 -7.94 7.39 4.04
C ASP A 129 -8.09 8.43 2.90
N LEU A 130 -7.65 8.10 1.69
CA LEU A 130 -7.88 8.93 0.49
C LEU A 130 -9.21 8.61 -0.21
N VAL A 131 -10.00 7.68 0.34
CA VAL A 131 -11.34 7.31 -0.15
C VAL A 131 -12.42 7.54 0.92
N GLY A 132 -12.34 8.68 1.60
CA GLY A 132 -13.48 9.34 2.25
C GLY A 132 -14.35 8.50 3.18
N THR A 133 -13.87 8.26 4.40
CA THR A 133 -14.62 7.74 5.57
C THR A 133 -15.73 8.68 6.09
N LYS A 134 -16.35 9.50 5.23
CA LYS A 134 -17.56 10.29 5.57
C LYS A 134 -18.68 10.24 4.54
N GLN A 135 -18.50 9.55 3.40
CA GLN A 135 -19.59 9.34 2.43
C GLN A 135 -20.17 7.92 2.45
N TYR A 136 -19.48 6.95 3.05
CA TYR A 136 -20.01 5.60 3.25
C TYR A 136 -21.16 5.60 4.27
N ASP A 137 -21.00 6.28 5.41
CA ASP A 137 -22.02 6.37 6.47
C ASP A 137 -23.30 7.13 6.04
N ARG A 138 -23.21 8.02 5.03
CA ARG A 138 -24.40 8.67 4.47
C ARG A 138 -25.17 7.78 3.50
N LEU A 139 -24.51 6.87 2.78
CA LEU A 139 -25.19 5.94 1.87
C LEU A 139 -25.92 4.85 2.64
N THR A 140 -25.33 4.34 3.74
CA THR A 140 -26.01 3.38 4.63
C THR A 140 -27.23 4.01 5.31
N THR A 141 -27.17 5.28 5.71
CA THR A 141 -28.32 5.98 6.32
C THR A 141 -29.48 6.24 5.34
N ILE A 142 -29.19 6.43 4.04
CA ILE A 142 -30.23 6.67 3.01
C ILE A 142 -30.87 5.36 2.52
N VAL A 143 -30.14 4.24 2.57
CA VAL A 143 -30.65 2.91 2.16
C VAL A 143 -31.33 2.17 3.33
N SER A 144 -31.02 2.53 4.57
CA SER A 144 -31.62 1.94 5.79
C SER A 144 -32.75 2.78 6.37
N GLY A 145 -33.14 3.87 5.70
CA GLY A 145 -34.31 4.69 5.99
C GLY A 145 -35.38 4.49 4.93
#